data_AF-A0A3L8PKR5-F1
#
_entry.id   AF-A0A3L8PKR5-F1
#
_cell.length_a   1.000
_cell.length_b   1.000
_cell.length_c   1.000
_cell.angle_alpha   90.00
_cell.angle_beta   90.00
_cell.angle_gamma   90.00
#
_symmetry.space_group_name_H-M   'P 1'
#
loop_
_entity.id
_entity.type
_entity.pdbx_description
1 polymer ?
#
loop_
_entity_poly.entity_id
_entity_poly.type
_entity_poly.pdbx_seq_one_letter_code
_entity_poly.pdbx_strand_id
1 'polypeptide(L)'
;MATLDGWDASGEALTKTYEFDDFRAAIDFMCRAAERIDELNHHPEWTNVYNRVEVRLSSHDVGRVTDRDERLAHVLDACAGGGTAEPELDTFGHDPADVRRWGVENGLLANESAPLQQETFTAYHEAAQGPR
;
A
#
# COMPACT_ATOMS: atom_id res chain seq x y z
N MET A 1 -8.35 -10.50 -10.58
CA MET A 1 -9.14 -10.23 -9.36
C MET A 1 -8.24 -10.60 -8.20
N ALA A 2 -7.66 -9.61 -7.54
CA ALA A 2 -6.81 -9.84 -6.38
C ALA A 2 -7.67 -10.45 -5.27
N THR A 3 -7.17 -11.48 -4.61
CA THR A 3 -7.84 -12.15 -3.51
C THR A 3 -7.86 -11.23 -2.28
N LEU A 4 -8.99 -11.14 -1.60
CA LEU A 4 -9.10 -10.45 -0.30
C LEU A 4 -8.64 -11.40 0.81
N ASP A 5 -7.35 -11.73 0.80
CA ASP A 5 -6.79 -12.71 1.73
C ASP A 5 -6.89 -12.22 3.19
N GLY A 6 -7.49 -13.03 4.05
CA GLY A 6 -7.70 -12.72 5.46
C GLY A 6 -8.87 -11.77 5.75
N TRP A 7 -9.64 -11.36 4.74
CA TRP A 7 -10.91 -10.66 4.93
C TRP A 7 -12.08 -11.67 5.01
N ASP A 8 -12.94 -11.50 6.00
CA ASP A 8 -14.24 -12.16 6.04
C ASP A 8 -15.25 -11.31 5.27
N ALA A 9 -15.82 -11.90 4.22
CA ALA A 9 -16.83 -11.31 3.35
C ALA A 9 -18.19 -12.03 3.45
N SER A 10 -18.43 -12.79 4.53
CA SER A 10 -19.63 -13.62 4.69
C SER A 10 -20.88 -12.82 5.09
N GLY A 11 -20.71 -11.57 5.54
CA GLY A 11 -21.78 -10.70 6.03
C GLY A 11 -22.04 -9.47 5.17
N GLU A 12 -22.66 -8.46 5.79
CA GLU A 12 -23.00 -7.17 5.15
C GLU A 12 -21.81 -6.20 5.06
N ALA A 13 -20.67 -6.59 5.61
CA ALA A 13 -19.44 -5.81 5.66
C ALA A 13 -18.22 -6.72 5.46
N LEU A 14 -17.14 -6.17 4.90
CA LEU A 14 -15.83 -6.82 4.91
C LEU A 14 -15.21 -6.59 6.27
N THR A 15 -14.69 -7.64 6.92
CA THR A 15 -14.00 -7.50 8.20
C THR A 15 -12.63 -8.16 8.19
N LYS A 16 -11.65 -7.52 8.83
CA LYS A 16 -10.31 -8.05 9.02
C LYS A 16 -9.70 -7.51 10.30
N THR A 17 -8.83 -8.31 10.93
CA THR A 17 -8.01 -7.88 12.05
C THR A 17 -6.56 -7.85 11.59
N TYR A 18 -5.90 -6.71 11.79
CA TYR A 18 -4.45 -6.57 11.65
C TYR A 18 -3.79 -6.67 13.01
N GLU A 19 -2.74 -7.48 13.12
CA GLU A 19 -1.91 -7.61 14.32
C GLU A 19 -0.47 -7.20 13.99
N PHE A 20 0.12 -6.37 14.83
CA PHE A 20 1.46 -5.80 14.67
C PHE A 20 2.36 -6.21 15.85
N ASP A 21 3.65 -5.92 15.75
CA ASP A 21 4.61 -6.25 16.83
C ASP A 21 4.34 -5.46 18.12
N ASP A 22 3.94 -4.19 17.98
CA ASP A 22 3.65 -3.31 19.11
C ASP A 22 2.63 -2.22 18.75
N PHE A 23 2.28 -1.38 19.74
CA PHE A 23 1.37 -0.26 19.56
C PHE A 23 1.87 0.77 18.55
N ARG A 24 3.19 1.01 18.48
CA ARG A 24 3.74 2.01 17.57
C ARG A 24 3.58 1.55 16.12
N ALA A 25 3.87 0.28 15.83
CA ALA A 25 3.66 -0.31 14.52
C ALA A 25 2.18 -0.24 14.07
N ALA A 26 1.24 -0.46 15.00
CA ALA A 26 -0.19 -0.28 14.72
C ALA A 26 -0.55 1.16 14.36
N ILE A 27 -0.04 2.15 15.10
CA ILE A 27 -0.25 3.57 14.78
C ILE A 27 0.41 3.97 13.46
N ASP A 28 1.62 3.48 13.17
CA ASP A 28 2.31 3.74 11.90
C ASP A 28 1.51 3.20 10.70
N PHE A 29 0.85 2.05 10.84
CA PHE A 29 -0.14 1.57 9.87
C PHE A 29 -1.33 2.52 9.74
N MET A 30 -1.97 2.89 10.86
CA MET A 30 -3.15 3.76 10.85
C MET A 30 -2.86 5.14 10.22
N CYS A 31 -1.70 5.72 10.49
CA CYS A 31 -1.28 7.00 9.91
C CYS A 31 -1.10 6.91 8.38
N ARG A 32 -0.43 5.86 7.88
CA ARG A 32 -0.27 5.64 6.43
C ARG A 32 -1.61 5.38 5.73
N ALA A 33 -2.49 4.63 6.39
CA ALA A 33 -3.83 4.35 5.87
C ALA A 33 -4.70 5.61 5.79
N ALA A 34 -4.59 6.53 6.77
CA ALA A 34 -5.45 7.71 6.87
C ALA A 34 -5.40 8.62 5.63
N GLU A 35 -4.21 8.86 5.08
CA GLU A 35 -4.04 9.66 3.86
C GLU A 35 -4.77 9.02 2.67
N ARG A 36 -4.60 7.70 2.50
CA ARG A 36 -5.24 6.96 1.40
C ARG A 36 -6.76 6.85 1.56
N ILE A 37 -7.24 6.71 2.79
CA ILE A 37 -8.66 6.72 3.13
C ILE A 37 -9.32 8.03 2.69
N ASP A 38 -8.66 9.17 2.97
CA ASP A 38 -9.16 10.50 2.60
C ASP A 38 -9.15 10.70 1.08
N GLU A 39 -8.07 10.28 0.38
CA GLU A 39 -7.99 10.30 -1.09
C GLU A 39 -9.14 9.51 -1.76
N LEU A 40 -9.55 8.40 -1.16
CA LEU A 40 -10.66 7.58 -1.66
C LEU A 40 -12.04 8.12 -1.27
N ASN A 41 -12.10 9.08 -0.35
CA ASN A 41 -13.33 9.59 0.27
C ASN A 41 -14.27 8.44 0.72
N HIS A 42 -13.68 7.40 1.29
CA HIS A 42 -14.39 6.21 1.75
C HIS A 42 -13.77 5.75 3.06
N HIS A 43 -14.53 5.85 4.15
CA HIS A 43 -13.99 5.74 5.50
C HIS A 43 -14.31 4.38 6.11
N PRO A 44 -13.33 3.72 6.75
CA PRO A 44 -13.58 2.47 7.48
C PRO A 44 -14.21 2.75 8.84
N GLU A 45 -14.86 1.73 9.40
CA GLU A 45 -14.99 1.61 10.85
C GLU A 45 -13.79 0.81 11.36
N TRP A 46 -13.08 1.31 12.37
CA TRP A 46 -11.98 0.57 12.98
C TRP A 46 -11.92 0.73 14.50
N THR A 47 -11.36 -0.27 15.18
CA THR A 47 -11.06 -0.24 16.61
C THR A 47 -9.60 -0.65 16.81
N ASN A 48 -8.82 0.19 17.49
CA ASN A 48 -7.44 -0.13 17.87
C ASN A 48 -7.34 -0.44 19.36
N VAL A 49 -6.75 -1.60 19.69
CA VAL A 49 -6.41 -2.02 21.05
C VAL A 49 -4.97 -2.51 21.04
N TYR A 50 -4.05 -1.74 21.62
CA TYR A 50 -2.61 -2.05 21.62
C TYR A 50 -2.10 -2.31 20.19
N ASN A 51 -1.54 -3.49 19.93
CA ASN A 51 -0.98 -3.89 18.65
C ASN A 51 -2.02 -4.44 17.65
N ARG A 52 -3.32 -4.38 17.98
CA ARG A 52 -4.40 -4.96 17.18
C ARG A 52 -5.32 -3.88 16.62
N VAL A 53 -5.60 -3.93 15.32
CA VAL A 53 -6.55 -3.04 14.63
C VAL A 53 -7.61 -3.89 13.93
N GLU A 54 -8.82 -3.84 14.46
CA GLU A 54 -10.00 -4.45 13.84
C GLU A 54 -10.61 -3.45 12.85
N VAL A 55 -10.88 -3.89 11.62
CA VAL A 55 -11.45 -3.07 10.55
C VAL A 55 -12.73 -3.70 10.03
N ARG A 56 -13.74 -2.85 9.79
CA ARG A 56 -15.02 -3.17 9.17
C ARG A 56 -15.29 -2.17 8.04
N LEU A 57 -15.57 -2.67 6.84
CA LEU A 57 -15.86 -1.87 5.65
C LEU A 57 -17.26 -2.18 5.12
N SER A 58 -18.07 -1.15 4.98
CA SER A 58 -19.36 -1.23 4.30
C SER A 58 -19.74 0.13 3.73
N SER A 59 -20.42 0.14 2.59
CA SER A 59 -20.97 1.36 2.02
C SER A 59 -22.30 1.71 2.68
N HIS A 60 -22.30 2.60 3.66
CA HIS A 60 -23.48 2.99 4.44
C HIS A 60 -24.67 3.50 3.61
N ASP A 61 -24.38 4.20 2.52
CA ASP A 61 -25.37 4.73 1.58
C ASP A 61 -26.12 3.61 0.81
N VAL A 62 -25.47 2.45 0.65
CA VAL A 62 -26.00 1.31 -0.08
C VAL A 62 -26.46 0.19 0.85
N GLY A 63 -25.97 0.17 2.10
CA GLY A 63 -26.30 -0.83 3.12
C GLY A 63 -25.68 -2.21 2.85
N ARG A 64 -24.61 -2.30 2.04
CA ARG A 64 -23.88 -3.54 1.73
C ARG A 64 -22.44 -3.25 1.31
N VAL A 65 -21.66 -4.31 1.15
CA VAL A 65 -20.34 -4.29 0.50
C VAL A 65 -20.47 -3.86 -0.97
N THR A 66 -19.60 -2.97 -1.41
CA THR A 66 -19.43 -2.54 -2.79
C THR A 66 -17.95 -2.54 -3.19
N ASP A 67 -17.66 -2.30 -4.46
CA ASP A 67 -16.30 -2.19 -5.00
C ASP A 67 -15.45 -1.12 -4.27
N ARG A 68 -16.09 -0.11 -3.64
CA ARG A 68 -15.38 0.89 -2.80
C ARG A 68 -14.76 0.24 -1.57
N ASP A 69 -15.48 -0.69 -0.96
CA ASP A 69 -15.03 -1.43 0.22
C ASP A 69 -13.88 -2.37 -0.15
N GLU A 70 -13.98 -3.08 -1.28
CA GLU A 70 -12.90 -3.95 -1.78
C GLU A 70 -11.64 -3.15 -2.13
N ARG A 71 -11.80 -1.98 -2.77
CA ARG A 71 -10.67 -1.10 -3.09
C ARG A 71 -9.96 -0.61 -1.83
N LEU A 72 -10.73 -0.20 -0.82
CA LEU A 72 -10.15 0.22 0.46
C LEU A 72 -9.49 -0.95 1.19
N ALA A 73 -10.07 -2.15 1.15
CA ALA A 73 -9.46 -3.35 1.73
C ALA A 73 -8.05 -3.62 1.18
N HIS A 74 -7.87 -3.52 -0.14
CA HIS A 74 -6.55 -3.67 -0.77
C HIS A 74 -5.55 -2.58 -0.36
N VAL A 75 -6.02 -1.33 -0.21
CA VAL A 75 -5.18 -0.22 0.27
C VAL A 75 -4.72 -0.49 1.70
N LEU A 76 -5.61 -0.93 2.58
CA LEU A 76 -5.26 -1.26 3.96
C LEU A 76 -4.27 -2.43 4.03
N ASP A 77 -4.44 -3.46 3.19
CA ASP A 77 -3.48 -4.56 3.11
C ASP A 77 -2.08 -4.09 2.68
N ALA A 78 -2.01 -3.17 1.71
CA ALA A 78 -0.75 -2.56 1.29
C ALA A 78 -0.10 -1.72 2.41
N CYS A 79 -0.89 -0.99 3.19
CA CYS A 79 -0.38 -0.24 4.35
C CYS A 79 0.08 -1.15 5.50
N ALA A 80 -0.60 -2.29 5.70
CA ALA A 80 -0.31 -3.22 6.81
C ALA A 80 0.94 -4.07 6.55
N GLY A 81 1.28 -4.34 5.28
CA GLY A 81 2.48 -5.08 4.87
C GLY A 81 3.77 -4.33 5.18
N GLY A 82 4.25 -4.42 6.42
CA GLY A 82 5.63 -4.14 6.78
C GLY A 82 6.57 -5.24 6.28
N GLY A 83 6.81 -5.29 4.95
CA GLY A 83 7.86 -6.10 4.32
C GLY A 83 7.49 -7.54 3.94
N THR A 84 7.02 -7.72 2.71
CA THR A 84 7.69 -8.55 1.68
C THR A 84 7.06 -8.23 0.31
N ALA A 85 7.90 -7.70 -0.60
CA ALA A 85 7.67 -7.35 -2.02
C ALA A 85 6.73 -6.14 -2.26
N GLU A 86 7.14 -4.98 -2.77
CA GLU A 86 8.39 -4.36 -3.25
C GLU A 86 8.40 -2.91 -2.69
N PRO A 87 9.53 -2.17 -2.64
CA PRO A 87 9.49 -0.80 -2.13
C PRO A 87 8.52 0.04 -2.96
N GLU A 88 7.90 1.00 -2.27
CA GLU A 88 7.04 2.05 -2.80
C GLU A 88 7.25 2.27 -4.29
N LEU A 89 6.14 2.25 -5.06
CA LEU A 89 6.04 3.06 -6.26
C LEU A 89 6.77 4.35 -5.95
N ASP A 90 7.80 4.66 -6.74
CA ASP A 90 8.50 5.90 -6.51
C ASP A 90 7.47 7.02 -6.43
N THR A 91 7.83 8.08 -5.74
CA THR A 91 7.00 9.26 -5.59
C THR A 91 6.61 9.89 -6.94
N PHE A 92 7.07 9.32 -8.06
CA PHE A 92 7.00 9.80 -9.43
C PHE A 92 6.17 8.89 -10.36
N GLY A 93 5.65 7.74 -9.88
CA GLY A 93 4.88 6.76 -10.63
C GLY A 93 5.62 5.86 -11.63
N HIS A 94 6.95 5.68 -11.58
CA HIS A 94 7.64 4.83 -12.55
C HIS A 94 7.59 3.34 -12.18
N ASP A 95 7.61 2.49 -13.22
CA ASP A 95 7.67 1.03 -13.07
C ASP A 95 9.05 0.61 -12.49
N PRO A 96 9.09 -0.10 -11.34
CA PRO A 96 10.35 -0.58 -10.76
C PRO A 96 11.18 -1.46 -11.72
N ALA A 97 10.53 -2.18 -12.65
CA ALA A 97 11.25 -2.97 -13.65
C ALA A 97 12.03 -2.08 -14.64
N ASP A 98 11.45 -0.93 -15.02
CA ASP A 98 12.11 0.04 -15.89
C ASP A 98 13.27 0.73 -15.16
N VAL A 99 13.07 1.10 -13.89
CA VAL A 99 14.12 1.68 -13.04
C VAL A 99 15.27 0.69 -12.83
N ARG A 100 14.98 -0.60 -12.62
CA ARG A 100 16.00 -1.66 -12.48
C ARG A 100 16.81 -1.81 -13.76
N ARG A 101 16.15 -1.93 -14.91
CA ARG A 101 16.82 -2.08 -16.20
C ARG A 101 17.73 -0.89 -16.49
N TRP A 102 17.20 0.32 -16.33
CA TRP A 102 17.96 1.55 -16.55
C TRP A 102 19.13 1.69 -15.55
N GLY A 103 18.93 1.32 -14.28
CA GLY A 103 19.97 1.34 -13.26
C GLY A 103 21.14 0.40 -13.56
N VAL A 104 20.88 -0.78 -14.15
CA VAL A 104 21.93 -1.69 -14.62
C VAL A 104 22.66 -1.11 -15.83
N GLU A 105 21.91 -0.59 -16.82
CA GLU A 105 22.47 0.01 -18.03
C GLU A 105 23.38 1.22 -17.74
N ASN A 106 23.09 1.98 -16.68
CA ASN A 106 23.83 3.18 -16.28
C ASN A 106 24.82 2.94 -15.13
N GLY A 107 25.03 1.68 -14.71
CA GLY A 107 26.03 1.31 -13.70
C GLY A 107 25.69 1.72 -12.26
N LEU A 108 24.43 2.06 -11.98
CA LEU A 108 23.93 2.34 -10.64
C LEU A 108 23.51 1.07 -9.89
N LEU A 109 23.29 -0.04 -10.60
CA LEU A 109 23.00 -1.35 -10.03
C LEU A 109 23.94 -2.42 -10.58
N ALA A 110 24.31 -3.38 -9.73
CA ALA A 110 25.17 -4.50 -10.11
C ALA A 110 24.47 -5.52 -11.04
N ASN A 111 23.14 -5.66 -10.90
CA ASN A 111 22.28 -6.52 -11.71
C ASN A 111 20.79 -6.19 -11.44
N GLU A 112 19.87 -6.75 -12.24
CA GLU A 112 18.42 -6.47 -12.12
C GLU A 112 17.80 -7.03 -10.82
N SER A 113 18.49 -7.96 -10.15
CA SER A 113 18.09 -8.51 -8.85
C SER A 113 18.63 -7.72 -7.65
N ALA A 114 19.48 -6.70 -7.89
CA ALA A 114 20.00 -5.85 -6.83
C ALA A 114 18.87 -5.04 -6.18
N PRO A 115 18.94 -4.75 -4.88
CA PRO A 115 17.95 -3.92 -4.21
C PRO A 115 17.98 -2.50 -4.79
N LEU A 116 16.81 -1.96 -5.14
CA LEU A 116 16.69 -0.57 -5.57
C LEU A 116 17.00 0.37 -4.41
N GLN A 117 17.81 1.40 -4.67
CA GLN A 117 18.11 2.46 -3.73
C GLN A 117 17.42 3.76 -4.14
N GLN A 118 17.19 4.65 -3.19
CA GLN A 118 16.57 5.96 -3.43
C GLN A 118 17.28 6.73 -4.56
N GLU A 119 18.61 6.64 -4.63
CA GLU A 119 19.44 7.31 -5.64
C GLU A 119 19.13 6.83 -7.06
N THR A 120 18.81 5.55 -7.25
CA THR A 120 18.47 4.99 -8.57
C THR A 120 17.15 5.57 -9.09
N PHE A 121 16.15 5.72 -8.21
CA PHE A 121 14.86 6.31 -8.55
C PHE A 121 14.97 7.79 -8.89
N THR A 122 15.72 8.57 -8.08
CA THR A 122 15.95 9.99 -8.35
C THR A 122 16.63 10.19 -9.71
N ALA A 123 17.67 9.43 -10.01
CA ALA A 123 18.39 9.53 -11.28
C ALA A 123 17.52 9.13 -12.49
N TYR A 124 16.69 8.08 -12.36
CA TYR A 124 15.76 7.68 -13.42
C TYR A 124 14.71 8.77 -13.71
N HIS A 125 14.16 9.38 -12.65
CA HIS A 125 13.17 10.44 -12.81
C HIS A 125 13.73 11.69 -13.50
N GLU A 126 14.95 12.12 -13.15
CA GLU A 126 15.62 13.24 -13.82
C GLU A 126 15.87 12.93 -15.31
N ALA A 127 16.30 11.71 -15.63
CA ALA A 127 16.52 11.28 -17.01
C ALA A 127 15.22 11.26 -17.83
N ALA A 128 14.11 10.82 -17.23
CA ALA A 128 12.81 10.71 -17.88
C ALA A 128 12.19 12.08 -18.25
N GLN A 129 12.58 13.16 -17.57
CA GLN A 129 12.10 14.52 -17.88
C GLN A 129 12.81 15.18 -19.06
N GLY A 130 13.92 14.59 -19.55
CA GLY A 130 14.75 15.16 -20.61
C GLY A 130 15.50 16.44 -20.17
N PRO A 131 16.38 16.98 -21.03
CA PRO A 131 17.03 18.27 -20.74
C PRO A 131 16.00 19.40 -20.74
N ARG A 132 16.11 20.31 -19.76
CA ARG A 132 15.33 21.56 -19.73
C ARG A 132 15.71 22.50 -20.87
#